data_AF-A0A7G9B7C1-F1
#
_entry.id   AF-A0A7G9B7C1-F1
#
_cell.length_a   1.000
_cell.length_b   1.000
_cell.length_c   1.000
_cell.angle_alpha   90.00
_cell.angle_beta   90.00
_cell.angle_gamma   90.00
#
_symmetry.space_group_name_H-M   'P 1'
#
loop_
_entity.id
_entity.type
_entity.pdbx_description
1 polymer ?
#
loop_
_entity_poly.entity_id
_entity_poly.type
_entity_poly.pdbx_seq_one_letter_code
_entity_poly.pdbx_strand_id
1 'polypeptide(L)'
;MKRPLAYITAAWCGSDHENTKLAAQYCRTVYEAGFSPICPTLYQPLFLNDAVPEEHKSGIDMGRDLLRRSHVLVVCGHTVTEAMKNDIAVAQRLGITATTLEGILTVKGQGRR
;
A
#
# COMPACT_ATOMS: atom_id res chain seq x y z
N MET A 1 -7.57 3.42 -21.18
CA MET A 1 -6.79 2.27 -20.66
C MET A 1 -7.17 2.01 -19.21
N LYS A 2 -7.45 0.76 -18.83
CA LYS A 2 -7.63 0.39 -17.41
C LYS A 2 -6.26 0.31 -16.75
N ARG A 3 -6.08 0.99 -15.62
CA ARG A 3 -4.89 0.86 -14.77
C ARG A 3 -5.18 -0.17 -13.67
N PRO A 4 -4.34 -1.20 -13.47
CA PRO A 4 -4.54 -2.17 -12.40
C PRO A 4 -4.46 -1.49 -11.03
N LEU A 5 -5.31 -1.92 -10.09
CA LEU A 5 -5.32 -1.40 -8.72
C LEU A 5 -4.11 -1.94 -7.95
N ALA A 6 -3.39 -1.05 -7.27
CA ALA A 6 -2.19 -1.35 -6.50
C ALA A 6 -2.36 -0.93 -5.05
N TYR A 7 -2.39 -1.89 -4.14
CA TYR A 7 -2.40 -1.62 -2.71
C TYR A 7 -1.00 -1.22 -2.26
N ILE A 8 -0.90 -0.12 -1.52
CA ILE A 8 0.39 0.39 -1.02
C ILE A 8 0.51 0.08 0.47
N THR A 9 1.59 -0.60 0.84
CA THR A 9 2.00 -0.80 2.22
C THR A 9 3.42 -0.28 2.41
N ALA A 10 3.71 0.28 3.58
CA ALA A 10 5.01 0.81 3.95
C ALA A 10 5.18 0.71 5.47
N ALA A 11 6.39 1.01 5.95
CA ALA A 11 6.63 1.19 7.37
C ALA A 11 6.02 2.53 7.81
N TRP A 12 4.71 2.53 8.09
CA TRP A 12 4.02 3.69 8.64
C TRP A 12 4.51 3.90 10.07
N CYS A 13 5.33 4.93 10.27
CA CYS A 13 5.92 5.27 11.54
C CYS A 13 6.00 6.79 11.68
N GLY A 14 5.81 7.28 12.91
CA GLY A 14 5.74 8.72 13.17
C GLY A 14 4.29 9.22 13.15
N SER A 15 4.14 10.52 12.95
CA SER A 15 2.83 11.18 13.00
C SER A 15 1.97 10.91 11.78
N ASP A 16 0.64 11.05 11.93
CA ASP A 16 -0.30 10.94 10.81
C ASP A 16 0.04 11.89 9.66
N HIS A 17 0.59 13.07 9.96
CA HIS A 17 1.01 14.04 8.96
C HIS A 17 2.21 13.56 8.13
N GLU A 18 3.23 12.99 8.79
CA GLU A 18 4.40 12.43 8.11
C GLU A 18 4.01 11.23 7.25
N ASN A 19 3.19 10.33 7.82
CA ASN A 19 2.66 9.16 7.11
C ASN A 19 1.80 9.58 5.92
N THR A 20 0.95 10.61 6.04
CA THR A 20 0.12 11.12 4.96
C THR A 20 0.97 11.67 3.81
N LYS A 21 2.00 12.47 4.12
CA LYS A 21 2.93 12.99 3.10
C LYS A 21 3.65 11.87 2.37
N LEU A 22 4.19 10.91 3.12
CA LEU A 22 4.92 9.78 2.55
C LEU A 22 4.00 8.87 1.70
N ALA A 23 2.80 8.59 2.19
CA ALA A 23 1.78 7.85 1.46
C ALA A 23 1.41 8.55 0.13
N ALA A 24 1.24 9.87 0.16
CA ALA A 24 0.94 10.65 -1.04
C ALA A 24 2.09 10.57 -2.07
N GLN A 25 3.34 10.62 -1.62
CA GLN A 25 4.51 10.45 -2.48
C GLN A 25 4.54 9.05 -3.13
N TYR A 26 4.35 7.98 -2.36
CA TYR A 26 4.29 6.63 -2.91
C TYR A 26 3.11 6.44 -3.88
N CYS A 27 1.93 6.96 -3.54
CA CYS A 27 0.78 6.97 -4.44
C CYS A 27 1.12 7.66 -5.77
N ARG A 28 1.82 8.81 -5.72
CA ARG A 28 2.24 9.52 -6.93
C ARG A 28 3.19 8.69 -7.78
N THR A 29 4.21 8.07 -7.19
CA THR A 29 5.18 7.23 -7.91
C THR A 29 4.50 6.00 -8.53
N VAL A 30 3.62 5.33 -7.80
CA VAL A 30 2.86 4.16 -8.28
C VAL A 30 1.88 4.55 -9.40
N TYR A 31 1.22 5.71 -9.27
CA TYR A 31 0.40 6.30 -10.33
C TYR A 31 1.21 6.53 -11.61
N GLU A 32 2.38 7.14 -11.49
CA GLU A 32 3.28 7.38 -12.62
C GLU A 32 3.76 6.07 -13.23
N ALA A 33 3.93 5.01 -12.44
CA ALA A 33 4.27 3.67 -12.91
C ALA A 33 3.15 2.96 -13.70
N GLY A 34 1.96 3.56 -13.81
CA GLY A 34 0.85 3.05 -14.63
C GLY A 34 -0.24 2.31 -13.84
N PHE A 35 -0.16 2.31 -12.52
CA PHE A 35 -1.16 1.69 -11.63
C PHE A 35 -2.17 2.73 -11.13
N SER A 36 -3.28 2.24 -10.57
CA SER A 36 -4.18 3.04 -9.73
C SER A 36 -3.85 2.75 -8.27
N PRO A 37 -3.27 3.68 -7.50
CA PRO A 37 -2.89 3.41 -6.11
C PRO A 37 -4.11 3.38 -5.19
N ILE A 38 -4.09 2.50 -4.19
CA ILE A 38 -4.96 2.55 -3.00
C ILE A 38 -4.07 2.49 -1.76
N CYS A 39 -4.22 3.46 -0.87
CA CYS A 39 -3.43 3.57 0.35
C CYS A 39 -4.35 3.98 1.51
N PRO A 40 -4.75 3.04 2.38
CA PRO A 40 -5.67 3.33 3.48
C PRO A 40 -5.18 4.43 4.42
N THR A 41 -3.86 4.54 4.62
CA THR A 41 -3.18 5.55 5.44
C THR A 41 -3.54 7.00 5.06
N LEU A 42 -3.98 7.26 3.82
CA LEU A 42 -4.36 8.61 3.39
C LEU A 42 -5.72 9.08 3.92
N TYR A 43 -6.61 8.16 4.29
CA TYR A 43 -8.00 8.54 4.59
C TYR A 43 -8.57 7.85 5.84
N GLN A 44 -8.05 6.69 6.26
CA GLN A 44 -8.50 6.02 7.47
C GLN A 44 -8.37 6.90 8.72
N PRO A 45 -7.23 7.59 8.97
CA PRO A 45 -7.10 8.47 10.14
C PRO A 45 -8.06 9.66 10.17
N LEU A 46 -8.73 9.98 9.05
CA LEU A 46 -9.71 11.06 9.00
C LEU A 46 -11.02 10.73 9.71
N PHE A 47 -11.29 9.44 9.96
CA PHE A 47 -12.53 8.98 10.61
C PHE A 47 -12.35 7.80 11.57
N LEU A 48 -11.16 7.19 11.63
CA LEU A 48 -10.80 6.15 12.60
C LEU A 48 -9.74 6.69 13.57
N ASN A 49 -9.90 6.33 14.84
CA ASN A 49 -8.97 6.54 15.92
C ASN A 49 -8.25 5.22 16.24
N ASP A 50 -6.98 5.11 15.84
CA ASP A 50 -6.17 3.90 16.02
C ASP A 50 -5.94 3.54 17.51
N ALA A 51 -6.09 4.50 18.43
CA ALA A 51 -6.01 4.24 19.87
C ALA A 51 -7.23 3.48 20.42
N VAL A 52 -8.34 3.42 19.67
CA VAL A 52 -9.54 2.65 20.03
C VAL A 52 -9.42 1.25 19.42
N PRO A 53 -9.33 0.17 20.24
CA PRO A 53 -9.06 -1.18 19.73
C PRO A 53 -10.05 -1.69 18.67
N GLU A 54 -11.32 -1.32 18.79
CA GLU A 54 -12.36 -1.68 17.81
C GLU A 54 -12.16 -0.97 16.46
N GLU A 55 -11.80 0.31 16.50
CA GLU A 55 -11.54 1.10 15.28
C GLU A 55 -10.21 0.69 14.63
N HIS A 56 -9.18 0.39 15.42
CA HIS A 56 -7.93 -0.21 14.93
C HIS A 56 -8.20 -1.50 14.16
N LYS A 57 -8.99 -2.42 14.74
CA LYS A 57 -9.40 -3.65 14.06
C LYS A 57 -10.19 -3.36 12.78
N SER A 58 -11.11 -2.40 12.83
CA SER A 58 -11.88 -1.96 11.66
C SER A 58 -10.96 -1.44 10.55
N GLY A 59 -9.94 -0.65 10.87
CA GLY A 59 -8.95 -0.16 9.92
C GLY A 59 -8.18 -1.30 9.23
N ILE A 60 -7.75 -2.30 10.00
CA ILE A 60 -7.09 -3.51 9.47
C ILE A 60 -8.03 -4.28 8.53
N ASP A 61 -9.28 -4.51 8.93
CA ASP A 61 -10.23 -5.29 8.13
C ASP A 61 -10.62 -4.55 6.84
N MET A 62 -10.82 -3.23 6.89
CA MET A 62 -11.02 -2.38 5.71
C MET A 62 -9.79 -2.42 4.77
N GLY A 63 -8.58 -2.36 5.31
CA GLY A 63 -7.34 -2.47 4.53
C GLY A 63 -7.25 -3.81 3.79
N ARG A 64 -7.58 -4.91 4.48
CA ARG A 64 -7.63 -6.25 3.87
C ARG A 64 -8.67 -6.37 2.76
N ASP A 65 -9.83 -5.74 2.91
CA ASP A 65 -10.86 -5.72 1.86
C ASP A 65 -10.42 -4.95 0.61
N LEU A 66 -9.66 -3.87 0.78
CA LEU A 66 -9.03 -3.17 -0.33
C LEU A 66 -7.92 -3.99 -0.98
N LEU A 67 -7.09 -4.67 -0.18
CA LEU A 67 -6.07 -5.57 -0.68
C LEU A 67 -6.68 -6.68 -1.54
N ARG A 68 -7.78 -7.31 -1.09
CA ARG A 68 -8.52 -8.33 -1.87
C ARG A 68 -9.00 -7.87 -3.24
N ARG A 69 -9.24 -6.57 -3.41
CA ARG A 69 -9.68 -5.96 -4.69
C ARG A 69 -8.51 -5.49 -5.56
N SER A 70 -7.30 -5.55 -5.02
CA SER A 70 -6.09 -5.10 -5.69
C SER A 70 -5.47 -6.20 -6.54
N HIS A 71 -4.76 -5.79 -7.58
CA HIS A 71 -4.08 -6.69 -8.51
C HIS A 71 -2.62 -6.92 -8.12
N VAL A 72 -2.05 -5.97 -7.38
CA VAL A 72 -0.68 -6.00 -6.88
C VAL A 72 -0.63 -5.36 -5.50
N LEU A 73 0.20 -5.93 -4.62
CA LEU A 73 0.66 -5.31 -3.40
C LEU A 73 2.03 -4.67 -3.67
N VAL A 74 2.16 -3.38 -3.41
CA VAL A 74 3.41 -2.63 -3.53
C VAL A 74 3.95 -2.35 -2.13
N VAL A 75 5.11 -2.93 -1.86
CA VAL A 75 5.88 -2.74 -0.63
C VAL A 75 6.84 -1.58 -0.84
N CYS A 76 6.64 -0.51 -0.07
CA CYS A 76 7.42 0.72 -0.18
C CYS A 76 8.39 0.88 1.01
N GLY A 77 9.53 1.52 0.75
CA GLY A 77 10.60 1.71 1.73
C GLY A 77 11.57 0.53 1.81
N HIS A 78 12.55 0.64 2.71
CA HIS A 78 13.62 -0.35 2.88
C HIS A 78 13.43 -1.23 4.12
N THR A 79 12.47 -0.89 4.98
CA THR A 79 12.16 -1.63 6.20
C THR A 79 10.86 -2.39 6.03
N VAL A 80 10.82 -3.63 6.53
CA VAL A 80 9.61 -4.47 6.54
C VAL A 80 9.15 -4.67 7.97
N THR A 81 7.98 -4.12 8.31
CA THR A 81 7.34 -4.26 9.63
C THR A 81 6.47 -5.51 9.71
N GLU A 82 6.03 -5.90 10.91
CA GLU A 82 5.08 -7.01 11.08
C GLU A 82 3.74 -6.75 10.37
N ALA A 83 3.26 -5.51 10.37
CA ALA A 83 2.05 -5.13 9.62
C ALA A 83 2.23 -5.38 8.12
N MET A 84 3.39 -5.02 7.55
CA MET A 84 3.71 -5.29 6.14
C MET A 84 3.83 -6.78 5.86
N LYS A 85 4.42 -7.57 6.77
CA LYS A 85 4.47 -9.03 6.63
C LYS A 85 3.07 -9.64 6.59
N ASN A 86 2.14 -9.12 7.39
CA ASN A 86 0.74 -9.55 7.36
C ASN A 86 0.08 -9.22 6.01
N ASP A 87 0.29 -8.01 5.47
CA ASP A 87 -0.21 -7.64 4.14
C ASP A 87 0.36 -8.57 3.06
N ILE A 88 1.68 -8.86 3.10
CA ILE A 88 2.35 -9.77 2.15
C ILE A 88 1.77 -11.18 2.26
N ALA A 89 1.58 -11.70 3.46
CA ALA A 89 1.00 -13.03 3.67
C ALA A 89 -0.45 -13.12 3.16
N VAL A 90 -1.25 -12.06 3.37
CA VAL A 90 -2.62 -11.98 2.84
C VAL A 90 -2.58 -11.93 1.30
N ALA A 91 -1.72 -11.12 0.71
CA ALA A 91 -1.58 -11.03 -0.74
C ALA A 91 -1.20 -12.40 -1.35
N GLN A 92 -0.20 -13.07 -0.77
CA GLN A 92 0.22 -14.42 -1.20
C GLN A 92 -0.92 -15.43 -1.14
N ARG A 93 -1.68 -15.46 -0.03
CA ARG A 93 -2.83 -16.35 0.14
C ARG A 93 -3.92 -16.12 -0.92
N LEU A 94 -4.05 -14.88 -1.39
CA LEU A 94 -5.04 -14.49 -2.40
C LEU A 94 -4.53 -14.61 -3.84
N GLY A 95 -3.28 -15.03 -4.05
CA GLY A 95 -2.64 -15.06 -5.36
C GLY A 95 -2.36 -13.65 -5.94
N ILE A 96 -2.27 -12.64 -5.08
CA ILE A 96 -1.93 -11.27 -5.45
C ILE A 96 -0.41 -11.12 -5.43
N THR A 97 0.16 -10.66 -6.54
CA THR A 97 1.59 -10.41 -6.64
C THR A 97 2.02 -9.34 -5.64
N ALA A 98 3.00 -9.65 -4.79
CA ALA A 98 3.68 -8.68 -3.93
C ALA A 98 5.02 -8.29 -4.56
N THR A 99 5.30 -7.00 -4.68
CA THR A 99 6.55 -6.49 -5.27
C THR A 99 6.99 -5.21 -4.55
N THR A 100 8.27 -4.86 -4.69
CA THR A 100 8.78 -3.59 -4.16
C THR A 100 8.51 -2.45 -5.14
N LEU A 101 8.46 -1.22 -4.63
CA LEU A 101 8.38 -0.04 -5.49
C LEU A 101 9.55 0.02 -6.49
N GLU A 102 10.75 -0.32 -6.03
CA GLU A 102 11.96 -0.41 -6.88
C GLU A 102 11.81 -1.46 -7.99
N GLY A 103 11.23 -2.63 -7.67
CA GLY A 103 10.96 -3.68 -8.65
C GLY A 103 10.05 -3.20 -9.79
N ILE A 104 8.99 -2.44 -9.47
CA ILE A 104 8.09 -1.85 -10.47
C ILE A 104 8.83 -0.84 -11.35
N LEU A 105 9.66 0.02 -10.76
CA LEU A 105 10.37 1.07 -11.48
C LEU A 105 11.45 0.51 -12.41
N THR A 106 12.14 -0.54 -11.99
CA THR A 106 13.18 -1.21 -12.79
C THR A 106 12.60 -1.83 -14.07
N VAL A 107 11.46 -2.53 -13.98
CA VAL A 107 10.80 -3.15 -15.15
C VAL A 107 10.32 -2.09 -16.14
N LYS A 108 9.74 -0.98 -15.65
CA LYS A 108 9.27 0.11 -16.50
C LYS A 108 10.41 0.85 -17.23
N GLY A 109 11.59 0.93 -16.61
CA GLY A 109 12.79 1.52 -17.22
C GLY A 109 13.33 0.68 -18.39
N GLN A 110 13.20 -0.65 -18.33
CA GLN A 110 13.65 -1.56 -19.39
C GLN A 110 12.76 -1.50 -20.65
N GLY A 111 11.45 -1.28 -20.50
CA GLY A 111 10.51 -1.16 -21.64
C GLY A 111 10.54 0.18 -22.39
N ARG A 112 11.49 1.07 -22.06
CA ARG A 112 11.70 2.38 -22.69
C ARG A 112 13.00 2.47 -23.51
N ARG A 113 13.75 1.38 -23.63
CA ARG A 113 14.94 1.28 -24.48
C ARG A 113 14.59 0.70 -25.84
#